data_AF-A0A8T3SMJ6-F1
#
_entry.id   AF-A0A8T3SMJ6-F1
#
_cell.length_a   1.000
_cell.length_b   1.000
_cell.length_c   1.000
_cell.angle_alpha   90.00
_cell.angle_beta   90.00
_cell.angle_gamma   90.00
#
_symmetry.space_group_name_H-M   'P 1'
#
loop_
_entity.id
_entity.type
_entity.pdbx_description
1 polymer ?
#
loop_
_entity_poly.entity_id
_entity_poly.type
_entity_poly.pdbx_seq_one_letter_code
_entity_poly.pdbx_strand_id
1 'polypeptide(L)' 'MTCASCVNRIERYLTKVEGVESANVNLATDSASVRYDPSAVRLEDSARQPVSTAPR' A
#
# COMPACT_ATOMS: atom_id res chain seq x y z
N MET A 1 11.06 6.36 -5.40
CA MET A 1 11.30 4.91 -5.63
C MET A 1 12.01 4.72 -6.97
N THR A 2 13.09 3.93 -7.03
CA THR A 2 14.04 4.02 -8.18
C THR A 2 14.13 2.77 -9.08
N CYS A 3 13.37 1.70 -8.81
CA CYS A 3 13.47 0.46 -9.60
C CYS A 3 12.13 -0.29 -9.63
N ALA A 4 11.75 -0.80 -10.81
CA ALA A 4 10.57 -1.64 -11.00
C ALA A 4 10.58 -2.90 -10.11
N SER A 5 11.77 -3.44 -9.80
CA SER A 5 11.91 -4.54 -8.85
C SER A 5 11.56 -4.14 -7.41
N CYS A 6 11.78 -2.88 -7.02
CA CYS A 6 11.37 -2.37 -5.72
C CYS A 6 9.85 -2.24 -5.63
N VAL A 7 9.20 -1.76 -6.69
CA VAL A 7 7.72 -1.65 -6.79
C VAL A 7 7.06 -2.99 -6.58
N ASN A 8 7.44 -3.99 -7.38
CA ASN A 8 6.87 -5.32 -7.31
C ASN A 8 7.11 -5.96 -5.93
N ARG A 9 8.23 -5.63 -5.25
CA ARG A 9 8.49 -6.09 -3.88
C ARG A 9 7.55 -5.44 -2.87
N ILE A 10 7.30 -4.13 -3.00
CA ILE A 10 6.40 -3.37 -2.13
C ILE A 10 4.95 -3.83 -2.34
N GLU A 11 4.49 -3.96 -3.59
CA GLU A 11 3.14 -4.43 -3.91
C GLU A 11 2.86 -5.83 -3.34
N ARG A 12 3.82 -6.76 -3.49
CA ARG A 12 3.74 -8.11 -2.92
C ARG A 12 3.77 -8.14 -1.40
N TYR A 13 4.45 -7.19 -0.77
CA TYR A 13 4.48 -7.09 0.68
C TYR A 13 3.14 -6.57 1.21
N LEU A 14 2.59 -5.53 0.58
CA LEU A 14 1.32 -4.93 0.94
C LEU A 14 0.15 -5.91 0.74
N THR A 15 0.13 -6.69 -0.34
CA THR A 15 -0.90 -7.73 -0.55
C THR A 15 -0.84 -8.91 0.42
N LYS A 16 0.26 -9.06 1.19
CA LYS A 16 0.34 -10.07 2.26
C LYS A 16 -0.22 -9.57 3.59
N VAL A 17 -0.48 -8.28 3.72
CA VAL A 17 -1.06 -7.71 4.94
C VAL A 17 -2.52 -8.17 5.00
N GLU A 18 -2.90 -8.75 6.13
CA GLU A 18 -4.28 -9.19 6.37
C GLU A 18 -5.22 -7.98 6.26
N GLY A 19 -6.24 -8.11 5.41
CA GLY A 19 -7.16 -7.03 5.10
C GLY A 19 -6.80 -6.18 3.89
N VAL A 20 -5.63 -6.33 3.25
CA VAL A 20 -5.34 -5.64 1.98
C VAL A 20 -5.95 -6.40 0.81
N GLU A 21 -6.87 -5.76 0.10
CA GLU A 21 -7.51 -6.31 -1.10
C GLU A 21 -6.65 -6.10 -2.35
N SER A 22 -5.99 -4.95 -2.46
CA SER A 22 -5.14 -4.62 -3.61
C SER A 22 -4.16 -3.51 -3.27
N ALA A 23 -2.94 -3.59 -3.77
CA ALA A 23 -1.94 -2.53 -3.65
C ALA A 23 -1.37 -2.22 -5.04
N ASN A 24 -1.30 -0.93 -5.38
CA ASN A 24 -0.72 -0.45 -6.62
C ASN A 24 0.30 0.65 -6.31
N VAL A 25 1.48 0.54 -6.90
CA VAL A 25 2.56 1.51 -6.68
C VAL A 25 2.91 2.18 -8.01
N ASN A 26 2.76 3.50 -8.05
CA ASN A 26 3.05 4.32 -9.22
C ASN A 26 4.39 5.04 -9.04
N LEU A 27 5.41 4.55 -9.75
CA LEU A 27 6.75 5.17 -9.77
C LEU A 27 6.76 6.56 -10.40
N ALA A 28 5.93 6.79 -11.42
CA ALA A 28 5.93 8.05 -12.15
C ALA A 28 5.46 9.21 -11.28
N THR A 29 4.60 8.93 -10.30
CA THR A 29 4.06 9.91 -9.36
C THR A 29 4.58 9.75 -7.93
N ASP A 30 5.54 8.84 -7.71
CA ASP A 30 6.06 8.45 -6.39
C ASP A 30 4.94 8.19 -5.36
N SER A 31 3.82 7.61 -5.80
CA SER A 31 2.63 7.40 -4.98
C SER A 31 2.27 5.92 -4.90
N ALA A 32 1.74 5.50 -3.76
CA ALA A 32 1.19 4.17 -3.56
C ALA A 32 -0.29 4.29 -3.21
N SER A 33 -1.12 3.43 -3.80
CA SER A 33 -2.54 3.33 -3.55
C SER A 33 -2.84 1.93 -3.03
N VAL A 34 -3.41 1.84 -1.83
CA VAL A 34 -3.74 0.56 -1.20
C VAL A 34 -5.22 0.53 -0.91
N ARG A 35 -5.91 -0.49 -1.43
CA ARG A 35 -7.27 -0.86 -1.03
C ARG A 35 -7.20 -1.94 0.02
N TYR A 36 -7.85 -1.67 1.13
CA TYR A 36 -7.89 -2.56 2.27
C TYR A 36 -9.23 -2.44 2.98
N ASP A 37 -9.64 -3.53 3.62
CA ASP A 37 -10.80 -3.56 4.50
C ASP A 37 -10.42 -2.89 5.83
N PRO A 38 -11.02 -1.75 6.18
CA PRO A 38 -10.69 -1.01 7.39
C PRO A 38 -11.14 -1.73 8.67
N SER A 39 -11.97 -2.77 8.57
CA SER A 39 -12.43 -3.59 9.69
C SER A 39 -11.42 -4.70 10.01
N ALA A 40 -10.67 -5.15 8.99
CA ALA A 40 -9.60 -6.15 9.13
C ALA A 40 -8.23 -5.53 9.42
N VAL A 41 -7.95 -4.33 8.89
CA VAL A 41 -6.67 -3.65 9.11
C VAL A 41 -6.68 -2.90 10.45
N ARG A 42 -6.05 -3.48 11.47
CA ARG A 42 -5.67 -2.72 12.67
C ARG A 42 -4.51 -1.78 12.31
N LEU A 43 -4.84 -0.51 12.07
CA LEU A 43 -3.91 0.58 11.75
C LEU A 43 -2.86 0.89 12.85
N GLU A 44 -2.82 0.12 13.93
CA GLU A 44 -1.90 0.31 15.06
C GLU A 44 -0.44 -0.02 14.72
N ASP A 45 -0.14 -0.74 13.63
CA ASP A 45 1.23 -1.20 13.31
C ASP A 45 1.95 -0.41 12.19
N SER A 46 1.24 0.42 11.40
CA SER A 46 1.79 1.02 10.17
C SER A 46 1.98 2.54 10.21
N ALA A 47 2.07 3.12 11.42
CA ALA A 47 2.36 4.54 11.59
C ALA A 47 3.69 4.92 10.92
N ARG A 48 3.57 5.55 9.73
CA ARG A 48 4.17 6.83 9.34
C ARG A 48 4.70 6.85 7.91
N GLN A 49 3.87 6.53 6.93
CA GLN A 49 3.99 7.18 5.63
C GLN A 49 2.63 7.65 5.12
N PRO A 50 2.54 8.87 4.56
CA PRO A 50 1.30 9.44 4.06
C PRO A 50 0.90 8.71 2.78
N VAL A 51 0.25 7.54 2.91
CA VAL A 51 -0.53 6.99 1.82
C VAL A 51 -1.75 7.91 1.71
N SER A 52 -1.88 8.56 0.57
CA SER A 52 -3.06 9.35 0.22
C SER A 52 -4.23 8.38 0.03
N THR A 53 -4.77 7.86 1.13
CA THR A 53 -5.97 7.03 1.14
C THR A 53 -7.12 7.89 0.65
N ALA A 54 -7.61 7.60 -0.55
CA ALA A 54 -8.89 8.08 -1.02
C ALA A 54 -9.96 7.07 -0.57
N PRO A 55 -10.70 7.33 0.52
CA PRO A 55 -11.88 6.56 0.82
C PRO A 55 -12.97 7.01 -0.14
N ARG A 56 -13.34 6.19 -1.12
CA ARG A 56 -14.71 5.94 -1.59
C ARG A 56 -14.74 4.69 -2.48
#